data_AF-A0A845YEA1-F1
#
_entry.id   AF-A0A845YEA1-F1
#
_cell.length_a   1.000
_cell.length_b   1.000
_cell.length_c   1.000
_cell.angle_alpha   90.00
_cell.angle_beta   90.00
_cell.angle_gamma   90.00
#
_symmetry.space_group_name_H-M   'P 1'
#
loop_
_entity.id
_entity.type
_entity.pdbx_description
1 polymer ?
#
loop_
_entity_poly.entity_id
_entity_poly.type
_entity_poly.pdbx_seq_one_letter_code
_entity_poly.pdbx_strand_id
1 'polypeptide(L)'
;MKTQTLDFKELYQYEYDQWLTETVKLLKNRDLDKLDYDNLIEELETLGRSERNAVKSLLLQLMIHLMLYQFWQVEKERNANHWAAEVITFRVQLEDKMTTNLRNYLESE
;
A
#
# COMPACT_ATOMS: atom_id res chain seq x y z
N MET A 1 -1.84 34.58 -19.45
CA MET A 1 -1.13 33.29 -19.50
C MET A 1 -2.07 32.28 -20.12
N LYS A 2 -1.68 31.60 -21.19
CA LYS A 2 -2.49 30.49 -21.73
C LYS A 2 -2.29 29.32 -20.77
N THR A 3 -3.31 29.00 -19.99
CA THR A 3 -3.33 27.75 -19.22
C THR A 3 -3.39 26.64 -20.26
N GLN A 4 -2.27 25.97 -20.49
CA GLN A 4 -2.23 24.83 -21.39
C GLN A 4 -2.96 23.70 -20.65
N THR A 5 -4.17 23.37 -21.12
CA THR A 5 -4.95 22.26 -20.59
C THR A 5 -4.18 20.99 -20.89
N LEU A 6 -3.63 20.35 -19.86
CA LEU A 6 -3.00 19.04 -19.95
C LEU A 6 -4.03 18.04 -20.45
N ASP A 7 -3.60 17.13 -21.34
CA ASP A 7 -4.43 15.99 -21.72
C ASP A 7 -4.68 15.09 -20.50
N PHE A 8 -5.77 14.32 -20.52
CA PHE A 8 -6.16 13.49 -19.38
C PHE A 8 -5.06 12.49 -18.99
N LYS A 9 -4.31 11.96 -19.96
CA LYS A 9 -3.13 11.11 -19.72
C LYS A 9 -1.94 11.87 -19.12
N GLU A 10 -1.77 13.15 -19.45
CA GLU A 10 -0.69 13.97 -18.91
C GLU A 10 -0.97 14.38 -17.45
N LEU A 11 -2.25 14.49 -17.06
CA LEU A 11 -2.62 14.72 -15.66
C LEU A 11 -2.12 13.60 -14.74
N TYR A 12 -2.06 12.34 -15.19
CA TYR A 12 -1.52 11.23 -14.39
C TYR A 12 -0.06 11.50 -13.96
N GLN A 13 0.75 12.07 -14.87
CA GLN A 13 2.17 12.29 -14.62
C GLN A 13 2.47 13.56 -13.82
N TYR A 14 1.73 14.63 -14.08
CA TYR A 14 2.06 15.97 -13.56
C TYR A 14 1.14 16.45 -12.45
N GLU A 15 -0.12 15.99 -12.43
CA GLU A 15 -1.15 16.41 -11.46
C GLU A 15 -1.99 15.20 -11.02
N TYR A 16 -1.33 14.21 -10.42
CA TYR A 16 -1.93 12.93 -10.04
C TYR A 16 -3.24 13.06 -9.24
N ASP A 17 -3.30 13.97 -8.26
CA ASP A 17 -4.51 14.21 -7.44
C ASP A 17 -5.71 14.68 -8.28
N GLN A 18 -5.43 15.49 -9.31
CA GLN A 18 -6.44 15.98 -10.24
C GLN A 18 -6.90 14.85 -11.18
N TRP A 19 -5.96 14.07 -11.72
CA TRP A 19 -6.28 12.88 -12.51
C TRP A 19 -7.17 11.90 -11.74
N LEU A 20 -6.83 11.61 -10.48
CA LEU A 20 -7.60 10.70 -9.64
C LEU A 20 -9.01 11.23 -9.37
N THR A 21 -9.13 12.52 -9.05
CA THR A 21 -10.42 13.17 -8.80
C THR A 21 -11.32 13.12 -10.02
N GLU A 22 -10.79 13.42 -11.21
CA GLU A 22 -11.53 13.38 -12.46
C GLU A 22 -11.89 11.95 -12.88
N THR A 23 -10.97 10.98 -12.71
CA THR A 23 -11.24 9.55 -12.92
C THR A 23 -12.40 9.07 -12.06
N VAL A 24 -12.44 9.44 -10.77
CA VAL A 24 -13.55 9.10 -9.86
C VAL A 24 -14.87 9.75 -10.30
N LYS A 25 -14.84 11.01 -10.77
CA LYS A 25 -16.04 11.66 -11.32
C LYS A 25 -16.58 10.94 -12.54
N LEU A 26 -15.71 10.57 -13.49
CA LEU A 26 -16.09 9.82 -14.69
C LEU A 26 -16.71 8.46 -14.33
N LEU A 27 -16.09 7.72 -13.41
CA LEU A 27 -16.63 6.44 -12.92
C LEU A 27 -18.01 6.59 -12.27
N LYS A 28 -18.21 7.60 -11.42
CA LYS A 28 -19.51 7.87 -10.76
C LYS A 28 -20.60 8.23 -11.76
N ASN A 29 -20.25 8.99 -12.80
CA ASN A 29 -21.16 9.40 -13.86
C ASN A 29 -21.37 8.33 -14.93
N ARG A 30 -20.66 7.18 -14.84
CA ARG A 30 -20.63 6.12 -15.86
C ARG A 30 -20.21 6.61 -17.24
N ASP A 31 -19.43 7.68 -17.30
CA ASP A 31 -18.88 8.26 -18.54
C ASP A 31 -17.59 7.51 -18.91
N LEU A 32 -17.76 6.25 -19.33
CA LEU A 32 -16.67 5.30 -19.55
C LEU A 32 -15.85 5.62 -20.81
N ASP A 33 -16.43 6.33 -21.78
CA ASP A 33 -15.78 6.65 -23.06
C ASP A 33 -14.59 7.60 -22.90
N LYS A 34 -14.53 8.35 -21.80
CA LYS A 34 -13.46 9.32 -21.49
C LYS A 34 -12.46 8.80 -20.47
N LEU A 35 -12.62 7.56 -20.02
CA LEU A 35 -11.77 6.99 -18.98
C LEU A 35 -10.38 6.67 -19.55
N ASP A 36 -9.36 6.97 -18.76
CA ASP A 36 -7.98 6.62 -19.07
C ASP A 36 -7.71 5.20 -18.55
N TYR A 37 -8.09 4.22 -19.37
CA TYR A 37 -8.02 2.81 -19.00
C TYR A 37 -6.59 2.35 -18.73
N ASP A 38 -5.61 2.83 -19.49
CA ASP A 38 -4.21 2.39 -19.35
C ASP A 38 -3.67 2.74 -17.96
N ASN A 39 -3.77 4.02 -17.57
CA ASN A 39 -3.29 4.50 -16.27
C ASN A 39 -4.16 3.96 -15.11
N LEU A 40 -5.46 3.77 -15.31
CA LEU A 40 -6.33 3.17 -14.27
C LEU A 40 -5.98 1.70 -14.01
N ILE A 41 -5.73 0.91 -15.05
CA ILE A 41 -5.32 -0.48 -14.90
C ILE A 41 -3.97 -0.54 -14.19
N GLU A 42 -3.00 0.27 -14.60
CA GLU A 42 -1.68 0.35 -13.95
C GLU A 42 -1.81 0.70 -12.46
N GLU A 43 -2.64 1.69 -12.12
CA GLU A 43 -2.87 2.11 -10.74
C GLU A 43 -3.51 0.98 -9.92
N LEU A 44 -4.54 0.31 -10.45
CA LEU A 44 -5.19 -0.82 -9.77
C LEU A 44 -4.25 -2.01 -9.55
N GLU A 45 -3.42 -2.34 -10.53
CA GLU A 45 -2.39 -3.38 -10.37
C GLU A 45 -1.33 -2.98 -9.34
N THR A 46 -0.95 -1.71 -9.34
CA THR A 46 0.07 -1.17 -8.43
C THR A 46 -0.45 -1.09 -7.01
N LEU A 47 -1.72 -0.74 -6.78
CA LEU A 47 -2.39 -0.86 -5.49
C LEU A 47 -2.37 -2.31 -4.97
N GLY A 48 -2.63 -3.29 -5.84
CA GLY A 48 -2.51 -4.70 -5.48
C GLY A 48 -1.07 -5.14 -5.16
N ARG A 49 -0.06 -4.58 -5.85
CA ARG A 49 1.37 -4.82 -5.57
C ARG A 49 1.84 -4.13 -4.28
N SER A 50 1.39 -2.91 -4.00
CA SER A 50 1.82 -2.13 -2.84
C SER A 50 1.30 -2.72 -1.54
N GLU A 51 0.05 -3.19 -1.50
CA GLU A 51 -0.51 -3.89 -0.34
C GLU A 51 0.23 -5.20 -0.05
N ARG A 52 0.56 -5.98 -1.10
CA ARG A 52 1.41 -7.19 -0.98
C ARG A 52 2.79 -6.88 -0.41
N ASN A 53 3.45 -5.85 -0.93
CA ASN A 53 4.77 -5.42 -0.47
C ASN A 53 4.73 -4.91 0.98
N ALA A 54 3.66 -4.22 1.37
CA ALA A 54 3.47 -3.76 2.74
C ALA A 54 3.37 -4.94 3.71
N VAL A 55 2.57 -5.97 3.39
CA VAL A 55 2.48 -7.18 4.23
C VAL A 55 3.82 -7.92 4.30
N LYS A 56 4.52 -8.09 3.17
CA LYS A 56 5.86 -8.70 3.15
C LYS A 56 6.85 -7.94 4.04
N SER A 57 6.84 -6.61 3.96
CA SER A 57 7.71 -5.74 4.78
C SER A 57 7.38 -5.87 6.28
N LEU A 58 6.09 -5.86 6.64
CA LEU A 58 5.65 -6.02 8.02
C LEU A 58 6.02 -7.39 8.60
N LEU A 59 5.88 -8.48 7.83
CA LEU A 59 6.34 -9.80 8.25
C LEU A 59 7.84 -9.84 8.48
N LEU A 60 8.62 -9.23 7.59
CA LEU A 60 10.07 -9.16 7.75
C LEU A 60 10.45 -8.40 9.03
N GLN A 61 9.83 -7.26 9.28
CA GLN A 61 10.05 -6.49 10.52
C GLN A 61 9.66 -7.28 11.76
N LEU A 62 8.51 -7.96 11.74
CA LEU A 62 8.07 -8.82 12.83
C LEU A 62 9.09 -9.94 13.13
N MET A 63 9.58 -10.63 12.09
CA MET A 63 10.60 -11.67 12.24
C MET A 63 11.90 -11.12 12.83
N ILE A 64 12.37 -9.97 12.33
CA ILE A 64 13.57 -9.31 12.86
C ILE A 64 13.38 -9.04 14.35
N HIS A 65 12.30 -8.39 14.76
CA HIS A 65 12.11 -7.99 16.17
C HIS A 65 11.92 -9.18 17.10
N LEU A 66 11.28 -10.26 16.64
CA LEU A 66 11.24 -11.52 17.38
C LEU A 66 12.64 -12.12 17.57
N MET A 67 13.50 -12.06 16.54
CA MET A 67 14.88 -12.52 16.65
C MET A 67 15.72 -11.62 17.57
N LEU A 68 15.59 -10.30 17.50
CA LEU A 68 16.27 -9.37 18.41
C LEU A 68 15.88 -9.67 19.86
N TYR A 69 14.57 -9.83 20.11
CA TYR A 69 14.04 -10.12 21.44
C TYR A 69 14.50 -11.48 22.00
N GLN A 70 14.55 -12.51 21.14
CA GLN A 70 14.90 -13.86 21.54
C GLN A 70 16.41 -14.07 21.70
N PHE A 71 17.23 -13.46 20.84
CA PHE A 71 18.65 -13.82 20.73
C PHE A 71 19.61 -12.71 21.18
N TRP A 72 19.22 -11.43 21.16
CA TRP A 72 20.15 -10.34 21.50
C TRP A 72 20.18 -10.03 22.99
N GLN A 73 20.71 -10.97 23.78
CA GLN A 73 20.71 -10.88 25.25
C GLN A 73 21.39 -9.63 25.81
N VAL A 74 22.47 -9.16 25.18
CA VAL A 74 23.25 -7.99 25.63
C VAL A 74 22.41 -6.71 25.61
N GLU A 75 21.60 -6.51 24.58
CA GLU A 75 20.79 -5.30 24.39
C GLU A 75 19.36 -5.45 24.96
N LYS A 76 19.00 -6.67 25.39
CA LYS A 76 17.65 -7.02 25.83
C LYS A 76 17.19 -6.20 27.03
N GLU A 77 18.06 -5.96 28.01
CA GLU A 77 17.70 -5.20 29.22
C GLU A 77 17.24 -3.77 28.89
N ARG A 78 17.88 -3.14 27.90
CA ARG A 78 17.55 -1.77 27.49
C ARG A 78 16.38 -1.71 26.50
N ASN A 79 16.29 -2.66 25.58
CA ASN A 79 15.41 -2.53 24.40
C ASN A 79 14.21 -3.49 24.40
N ALA A 80 14.11 -4.45 25.32
CA ALA A 80 13.05 -5.47 25.31
C ALA A 80 11.63 -4.88 25.24
N ASN A 81 11.37 -3.81 25.99
CA ASN A 81 10.07 -3.14 25.98
C ASN A 81 9.75 -2.48 24.63
N HIS A 82 10.76 -1.87 24.00
CA HIS A 82 10.61 -1.24 22.69
C HIS A 82 10.35 -2.29 21.62
N TRP A 83 11.17 -3.34 21.55
CA TRP A 83 10.97 -4.43 20.58
C TRP A 83 9.62 -5.14 20.78
N ALA A 84 9.18 -5.34 22.02
CA ALA A 84 7.87 -5.91 22.30
C ALA A 84 6.73 -4.99 21.81
N ALA A 85 6.85 -3.67 21.99
CA ALA A 85 5.88 -2.71 21.48
C ALA A 85 5.85 -2.67 19.94
N GLU A 86 7.02 -2.78 19.29
CA GLU A 86 7.11 -2.87 17.83
C GLU A 86 6.50 -4.16 17.30
N VAL A 87 6.74 -5.30 17.96
CA VAL A 87 6.07 -6.58 17.64
C VAL A 87 4.54 -6.44 17.70
N ILE A 88 4.00 -5.79 18.73
CA ILE A 88 2.54 -5.56 18.84
C ILE A 88 2.07 -4.66 17.69
N THR A 89 2.78 -3.57 17.42
CA THR A 89 2.45 -2.61 16.35
C THR A 89 2.42 -3.30 14.99
N PHE A 90 3.46 -4.07 14.64
CA PHE A 90 3.52 -4.78 13.37
C PHE A 90 2.42 -5.81 13.25
N ARG A 91 2.04 -6.50 14.34
CA ARG A 91 0.91 -7.44 14.31
C ARG A 91 -0.41 -6.75 14.02
N VAL A 92 -0.68 -5.60 14.64
CA VAL A 92 -1.90 -4.82 14.39
C VAL A 92 -1.93 -4.32 12.95
N GLN A 93 -0.82 -3.77 12.45
CA GLN A 93 -0.70 -3.30 11.06
C GLN A 93 -0.86 -4.46 10.07
N LEU A 94 -0.33 -5.64 10.40
CA LEU A 94 -0.50 -6.82 9.58
C LEU A 94 -1.96 -7.27 9.54
N GLU A 95 -2.66 -7.25 10.67
CA GLU A 95 -4.08 -7.64 10.77
C GLU A 95 -4.98 -6.68 9.96
N ASP A 96 -4.68 -5.38 10.00
CA ASP A 96 -5.37 -4.36 9.19
C ASP A 96 -5.14 -4.57 7.68
N LYS A 97 -3.90 -4.86 7.27
CA LYS A 97 -3.54 -5.08 5.87
C LYS A 97 -3.92 -6.45 5.32
N MET A 98 -4.11 -7.44 6.20
CA MET A 98 -4.62 -8.78 5.89
C MET A 98 -6.14 -8.76 5.65
N THR A 99 -6.61 -7.83 4.80
CA THR A 99 -7.99 -7.84 4.29
C THR A 99 -8.30 -9.19 3.64
N THR A 100 -9.60 -9.53 3.54
CA THR A 100 -10.09 -10.79 2.94
C THR A 100 -9.47 -11.09 1.57
N ASN A 101 -9.14 -10.06 0.78
CA ASN A 101 -8.53 -10.21 -0.54
C ASN A 101 -7.11 -10.81 -0.51
N LEU A 102 -6.26 -10.38 0.44
CA LEU A 102 -4.91 -10.94 0.52
C LEU A 102 -4.94 -12.37 1.10
N ARG A 103 -5.87 -12.64 2.02
CA ARG A 103 -6.10 -13.98 2.57
C ARG A 103 -6.51 -14.97 1.47
N ASN A 104 -7.49 -14.58 0.64
CA ASN A 104 -7.94 -15.35 -0.51
C ASN A 104 -6.83 -15.56 -1.56
N TYR A 105 -5.97 -14.55 -1.77
CA TYR A 105 -4.82 -14.65 -2.67
C TYR A 105 -3.80 -15.68 -2.17
N LEU A 106 -3.42 -15.63 -0.90
CA LEU A 106 -2.48 -16.58 -0.29
C LEU A 106 -3.01 -18.01 -0.27
N GLU A 107 -4.33 -18.20 -0.23
CA GLU A 107 -4.97 -19.52 -0.36
C GLU A 107 -5.02 -20.02 -1.81
N SER A 108 -4.76 -19.15 -2.80
CA SER A 108 -4.79 -19.47 -4.23
C SER A 108 -3.42 -19.67 -4.88
N GLU A 109 -2.32 -19.44 -4.15
CA GLU A 109 -0.95 -19.86 -4.50
C GLU A 109 -0.64 -21.27 -3.96
#